data_AF-A0A4Q9EJI7-F1
#
_entry.id   AF-A0A4Q9EJI7-F1
#
_cell.length_a   1.000
_cell.length_b   1.000
_cell.length_c   1.000
_cell.angle_alpha   90.00
_cell.angle_beta   90.00
_cell.angle_gamma   90.00
#
_symmetry.space_group_name_H-M   'P 1'
#
loop_
_entity.id
_entity.type
_entity.pdbx_description
1 polymer ?
#
loop_
_entity_poly.entity_id
_entity_poly.type
_entity_poly.pdbx_seq_one_letter_code
_entity_poly.pdbx_strand_id
1 'polypeptide(L)'
;MKKLESGVFPGTRAKMNFRSYAGIYYKKNIGSQGWELENKFLLFTETNRKGQDLIITSHGTSAGWLGSVSIPANTTLNVLGPHGHALFDPGLTTLMGASFKPYAKVNNQNFGFGHVNRGQVYEGKNEKRRGLTFFAEHSQSLKSVAGTAGGKNYRNYYLVKYEKDTENDYHSIRQFIELNMHACDEKLPTFNHRRMDVLSVRSPKVAFIVTLKDAFKALNRNGIHYENIYLCFCRCSWNPLASYRAGYHV
;
A
#
# COMPACT_ATOMS: atom_id res chain seq x y z
N MET A 1 -25.80 -5.11 10.86
CA MET A 1 -24.81 -4.99 9.76
C MET A 1 -25.46 -4.20 8.63
N LYS A 2 -24.83 -3.13 8.12
CA LYS A 2 -25.35 -2.41 6.93
C LYS A 2 -25.43 -3.38 5.73
N LYS A 3 -26.50 -3.27 4.93
CA LYS A 3 -26.73 -4.10 3.74
C LYS A 3 -25.62 -3.84 2.71
N LEU A 4 -25.09 -4.90 2.10
CA LEU A 4 -24.20 -4.77 0.95
C LEU A 4 -25.02 -4.30 -0.26
N GLU A 5 -24.50 -3.28 -0.95
CA GLU A 5 -25.01 -2.81 -2.23
C GLU A 5 -24.25 -3.50 -3.36
N SER A 6 -24.79 -3.47 -4.58
CA SER A 6 -24.11 -3.97 -5.78
C SER A 6 -24.14 -2.90 -6.85
N GLY A 7 -23.03 -2.72 -7.57
CA GLY A 7 -22.89 -1.66 -8.56
C GLY A 7 -21.72 -1.90 -9.50
N VAL A 8 -21.50 -0.95 -10.41
CA VAL A 8 -20.38 -1.00 -11.36
C VAL A 8 -19.23 -0.17 -10.80
N PHE A 9 -18.04 -0.75 -10.70
CA PHE A 9 -16.87 -0.06 -10.21
C PHE A 9 -16.48 1.10 -11.16
N PRO A 10 -16.23 2.33 -10.65
CA PRO A 10 -16.06 3.51 -11.49
C PRO A 10 -14.94 3.36 -12.54
N GLY A 11 -15.24 3.74 -13.78
CA GLY A 11 -14.30 3.67 -14.89
C GLY A 11 -14.07 2.26 -15.46
N THR A 12 -14.88 1.26 -15.05
CA THR A 12 -14.78 -0.13 -15.52
C THR A 12 -16.17 -0.70 -15.86
N ARG A 13 -16.21 -1.97 -16.29
CA ARG A 13 -17.45 -2.76 -16.41
C ARG A 13 -17.65 -3.77 -15.27
N ALA A 14 -16.78 -3.77 -14.27
CA ALA A 14 -16.82 -4.76 -13.20
C ALA A 14 -18.02 -4.52 -12.28
N LYS A 15 -18.88 -5.53 -12.14
CA LYS A 15 -19.98 -5.52 -11.16
C LYS A 15 -19.48 -6.10 -9.84
N MET A 16 -19.60 -5.33 -8.77
CA MET A 16 -19.03 -5.68 -7.47
C MET A 16 -19.99 -5.28 -6.35
N ASN A 17 -19.90 -6.00 -5.23
CA ASN A 17 -20.56 -5.58 -4.00
C ASN A 17 -19.75 -4.48 -3.33
N PHE A 18 -20.42 -3.56 -2.65
CA PHE A 18 -19.76 -2.50 -1.90
C PHE A 18 -20.57 -2.05 -0.70
N ARG A 19 -19.91 -1.27 0.17
CA ARG A 19 -20.54 -0.55 1.27
C ARG A 19 -20.37 0.95 1.04
N SER A 20 -21.47 1.68 1.10
CA SER A 20 -21.49 3.13 1.04
C SER A 20 -21.25 3.75 2.42
N TYR A 21 -20.36 4.73 2.46
CA TYR A 21 -20.06 5.54 3.62
C TYR A 21 -20.34 7.00 3.27
N ALA A 22 -21.46 7.51 3.77
CA ALA A 22 -21.74 8.93 3.69
C ALA A 22 -20.68 9.70 4.48
N GLY A 23 -20.19 10.80 3.89
CA GLY A 23 -19.24 11.71 4.49
C GLY A 23 -19.61 13.15 4.14
N ILE A 24 -19.46 14.04 5.12
CA ILE A 24 -19.53 15.48 4.93
C ILE A 24 -18.16 16.02 5.36
N TYR A 25 -17.40 16.52 4.39
CA TYR A 25 -16.07 17.05 4.63
C TYR A 25 -16.00 18.50 4.14
N TYR A 26 -15.67 19.44 5.03
CA TYR A 26 -15.72 20.90 4.77
C TYR A 26 -16.99 21.37 4.03
N LYS A 27 -18.17 20.93 4.50
CA LYS A 27 -19.49 21.24 3.90
C LYS A 27 -19.71 20.70 2.47
N LYS A 28 -18.82 19.85 1.96
CA LYS A 28 -18.99 19.11 0.70
C LYS A 28 -19.40 17.66 1.02
N ASN A 29 -20.29 17.10 0.20
CA ASN A 29 -20.68 15.69 0.28
C ASN A 29 -19.61 14.82 -0.39
N ILE A 30 -18.51 14.57 0.33
CA ILE A 30 -17.46 13.65 -0.08
C ILE A 30 -17.65 12.37 0.71
N GLY A 31 -18.19 11.35 0.06
CA GLY A 31 -18.34 10.02 0.64
C GLY A 31 -17.25 9.06 0.14
N SER A 32 -17.27 7.85 0.68
CA SER A 32 -16.42 6.76 0.21
C SER A 32 -17.20 5.46 0.06
N GLN A 33 -16.65 4.56 -0.76
CA GLN A 33 -17.19 3.22 -0.97
C GLN A 33 -16.11 2.18 -0.75
N GLY A 34 -16.41 1.15 0.04
CA GLY A 34 -15.55 -0.02 0.21
C GLY A 34 -16.02 -1.18 -0.66
N TRP A 35 -15.37 -1.40 -1.80
CA TRP A 35 -15.72 -2.40 -2.80
C TRP A 35 -15.11 -3.77 -2.46
N GLU A 36 -15.92 -4.83 -2.49
CA GLU A 36 -15.47 -6.20 -2.21
C GLU A 36 -14.75 -6.78 -3.43
N LEU A 37 -13.44 -7.01 -3.29
CA LEU A 37 -12.60 -7.54 -4.36
C LEU A 37 -12.16 -8.99 -4.05
N GLU A 38 -12.70 -9.93 -4.82
CA GLU A 38 -12.47 -11.39 -4.71
C GLU A 38 -12.60 -11.97 -3.29
N ASN A 39 -13.44 -11.40 -2.43
CA ASN A 39 -13.60 -11.76 -1.01
C ASN A 39 -12.31 -11.67 -0.16
N LYS A 40 -11.21 -11.18 -0.72
CA LYS A 40 -9.91 -11.05 -0.08
C LYS A 40 -9.58 -9.62 0.32
N PHE A 41 -10.12 -8.65 -0.41
CA PHE A 41 -9.79 -7.23 -0.22
C PHE A 41 -11.03 -6.35 -0.15
N LEU A 42 -10.85 -5.18 0.46
CA LEU A 42 -11.74 -4.05 0.31
C LEU A 42 -10.96 -2.93 -0.38
N LEU A 43 -11.48 -2.48 -1.52
CA LEU A 43 -10.95 -1.36 -2.26
C LEU A 43 -11.78 -0.12 -1.95
N PHE A 44 -11.20 0.82 -1.23
CA PHE A 44 -11.83 2.08 -0.85
C PHE A 44 -11.57 3.15 -1.91
N THR A 45 -12.65 3.75 -2.39
CA THR A 45 -12.62 4.85 -3.36
C THR A 45 -13.50 6.00 -2.88
N GLU A 46 -13.40 7.16 -3.53
CA GLU A 46 -14.49 8.14 -3.48
C GLU A 46 -15.76 7.54 -4.12
N THR A 47 -16.94 7.95 -3.66
CA THR A 47 -18.23 7.37 -4.07
C THR A 47 -18.44 7.34 -5.58
N ASN A 48 -18.02 8.38 -6.31
CA ASN A 48 -18.34 8.50 -7.72
C ASN A 48 -17.12 8.35 -8.64
N ARG A 49 -15.92 8.31 -8.07
CA ARG A 49 -14.67 8.42 -8.83
C ARG A 49 -13.62 7.48 -8.25
N LYS A 50 -12.99 6.75 -9.16
CA LYS A 50 -11.76 5.99 -8.91
C LYS A 50 -10.57 6.95 -8.92
N GLY A 51 -9.64 6.79 -7.98
CA GLY A 51 -8.34 7.45 -7.97
C GLY A 51 -7.44 6.98 -9.12
N GLN A 52 -6.42 7.77 -9.45
CA GLN A 52 -5.43 7.35 -10.44
C GLN A 52 -4.37 6.41 -9.84
N ASP A 53 -4.11 6.58 -8.55
CA ASP A 53 -3.11 5.84 -7.80
C ASP A 53 -3.75 5.00 -6.69
N LEU A 54 -3.02 3.99 -6.20
CA LEU A 54 -3.49 3.06 -5.17
C LEU A 54 -2.49 2.96 -4.04
N ILE A 55 -2.97 2.97 -2.79
CA ILE A 55 -2.20 2.57 -1.62
C ILE A 55 -2.63 1.16 -1.21
N ILE A 56 -1.68 0.24 -1.06
CA ILE A 56 -1.94 -1.05 -0.42
C ILE A 56 -1.49 -0.95 1.04
N THR A 57 -2.45 -0.91 1.96
CA THR A 57 -2.20 -0.92 3.41
C THR A 57 -2.34 -2.34 3.95
N SER A 58 -1.29 -2.82 4.62
CA SER A 58 -1.27 -4.16 5.23
C SER A 58 -0.04 -4.34 6.12
N HIS A 59 -0.03 -5.41 6.90
CA HIS A 59 1.22 -6.07 7.24
C HIS A 59 1.74 -6.88 6.07
N GLY A 60 3.05 -6.98 5.96
CA GLY A 60 3.70 -7.75 4.90
C GLY A 60 4.78 -8.68 5.42
N THR A 61 4.87 -9.85 4.81
CA THR A 61 5.92 -10.83 5.08
C THR A 61 6.24 -11.62 3.83
N SER A 62 7.53 -11.76 3.53
CA SER A 62 8.02 -12.62 2.45
C SER A 62 8.37 -14.00 2.98
N ALA A 63 8.29 -15.01 2.13
CA ALA A 63 8.82 -16.34 2.44
C ALA A 63 9.52 -16.92 1.21
N GLY A 64 10.47 -17.83 1.42
CA GLY A 64 11.26 -18.43 0.34
C GLY A 64 10.40 -19.06 -0.75
N TRP A 65 9.32 -19.75 -0.35
CA TRP A 65 8.39 -20.47 -1.22
C TRP A 65 7.37 -19.59 -1.95
N LEU A 66 7.20 -18.31 -1.57
CA LEU A 66 6.26 -17.42 -2.25
C LEU A 66 6.71 -17.01 -3.66
N GLY A 67 7.99 -17.19 -3.96
CA GLY A 67 8.58 -16.84 -5.25
C GLY A 67 8.51 -15.33 -5.52
N SER A 68 8.02 -14.99 -6.71
CA SER A 68 7.95 -13.63 -7.22
C SER A 68 6.65 -13.35 -7.98
N VAL A 69 6.40 -12.08 -8.25
CA VAL A 69 5.22 -11.57 -8.95
C VAL A 69 5.67 -10.55 -10.01
N SER A 70 5.04 -10.61 -11.18
CA SER A 70 5.24 -9.63 -12.24
C SER A 70 4.49 -8.34 -11.92
N ILE A 71 5.10 -7.19 -12.21
CA ILE A 71 4.45 -5.90 -12.01
C ILE A 71 3.42 -5.71 -13.13
N PRO A 72 2.21 -5.20 -12.83
CA PRO A 72 1.23 -4.93 -13.88
C PRO A 72 1.79 -3.98 -14.96
N ALA A 73 1.41 -4.18 -16.22
CA ALA A 73 1.83 -3.31 -17.31
C ALA A 73 1.38 -1.87 -17.04
N ASN A 74 2.21 -0.89 -17.43
CA ASN A 74 1.97 0.55 -17.22
C ASN A 74 1.76 0.98 -15.76
N THR A 75 2.17 0.14 -14.80
CA THR A 75 2.13 0.48 -13.37
C THR A 75 3.54 0.68 -12.82
N THR A 76 3.70 1.70 -11.98
CA THR A 76 4.89 1.91 -11.16
C THR A 76 4.60 1.58 -9.70
N LEU A 77 5.38 0.66 -9.13
CA LEU A 77 5.37 0.38 -7.70
C LEU A 77 6.21 1.44 -6.98
N ASN A 78 5.59 2.14 -6.04
CA ASN A 78 6.24 3.05 -5.10
C ASN A 78 6.52 2.26 -3.82
N VAL A 79 7.75 1.81 -3.69
CA VAL A 79 8.24 0.98 -2.60
C VAL A 79 8.61 1.89 -1.43
N LEU A 80 8.01 1.66 -0.25
CA LEU A 80 8.20 2.58 0.88
C LEU A 80 9.40 2.26 1.76
N GLY A 81 9.82 1.00 1.81
CA GLY A 81 11.01 0.58 2.56
C GLY A 81 11.75 -0.57 1.88
N PRO A 82 13.00 -0.85 2.28
CA PRO A 82 13.81 -1.93 1.72
C PRO A 82 13.26 -3.32 2.05
N HIS A 83 13.59 -4.30 1.20
CA HIS A 83 13.34 -5.70 1.47
C HIS A 83 14.07 -6.16 2.73
N GLY A 84 13.46 -7.08 3.48
CA GLY A 84 14.03 -7.65 4.71
C GLY A 84 13.80 -6.78 5.94
N HIS A 85 13.12 -5.64 5.82
CA HIS A 85 12.93 -4.70 6.92
C HIS A 85 11.46 -4.55 7.31
N ALA A 86 11.24 -4.28 8.60
CA ALA A 86 9.98 -3.77 9.07
C ALA A 86 9.80 -2.34 8.56
N LEU A 87 8.56 -1.98 8.22
CA LEU A 87 8.19 -0.63 7.86
C LEU A 87 7.44 -0.05 9.05
N PHE A 88 7.93 1.06 9.61
CA PHE A 88 7.11 1.82 10.55
C PHE A 88 5.96 2.46 9.78
N ASP A 89 4.75 2.31 10.31
CA ASP A 89 3.54 2.85 9.69
C ASP A 89 3.73 4.35 9.41
N PRO A 90 3.80 4.76 8.13
CA PRO A 90 3.96 6.17 7.78
C PRO A 90 2.70 6.99 8.07
N GLY A 91 1.56 6.34 8.27
CA GLY A 91 0.25 6.97 8.15
C GLY A 91 -0.10 7.32 6.70
N LEU A 92 -1.37 7.19 6.34
CA LEU A 92 -1.83 7.43 4.96
C LEU A 92 -1.63 8.89 4.52
N THR A 93 -1.86 9.85 5.43
CA THR A 93 -1.76 11.29 5.13
C THR A 93 -0.35 11.73 4.76
N THR A 94 0.70 11.06 5.26
CA THR A 94 2.10 11.31 4.88
C THR A 94 2.33 11.10 3.38
N LEU A 95 1.59 10.17 2.76
CA LEU A 95 1.71 9.87 1.33
C LEU A 95 1.13 10.97 0.43
N MET A 96 0.34 11.91 0.99
CA MET A 96 -0.17 13.08 0.27
C MET A 96 0.81 14.26 0.27
N GLY A 97 1.90 14.18 1.04
CA GLY A 97 2.85 15.27 1.18
C GLY A 97 3.56 15.55 -0.14
N ALA A 98 3.59 16.81 -0.58
CA ALA A 98 4.29 17.21 -1.80
C ALA A 98 5.80 16.87 -1.81
N SER A 99 6.40 16.77 -0.62
CA SER A 99 7.81 16.40 -0.41
C SER A 99 8.02 14.88 -0.27
N PHE A 100 6.96 14.09 -0.31
CA PHE A 100 7.04 12.65 -0.17
C PHE A 100 7.84 12.02 -1.32
N LYS A 101 8.83 11.19 -0.98
CA LYS A 101 9.63 10.43 -1.93
C LYS A 101 9.67 8.96 -1.49
N PRO A 102 9.22 7.99 -2.31
CA PRO A 102 9.33 6.59 -1.92
C PRO A 102 10.80 6.19 -1.77
N TYR A 103 11.05 5.09 -1.04
CA TYR A 103 12.37 4.46 -1.02
C TYR A 103 12.81 4.14 -2.45
N ALA A 104 11.94 3.54 -3.28
CA ALA A 104 12.24 3.29 -4.68
C ALA A 104 10.98 3.30 -5.55
N LYS A 105 11.18 3.50 -6.86
CA LYS A 105 10.15 3.34 -7.90
C LYS A 105 10.52 2.18 -8.81
N VAL A 106 9.58 1.27 -9.06
CA VAL A 106 9.86 0.06 -9.85
C VAL A 106 8.75 -0.17 -10.87
N ASN A 107 9.12 -0.39 -12.12
CA ASN A 107 8.18 -0.86 -13.15
C ASN A 107 8.82 -2.00 -13.98
N ASN A 108 8.13 -2.47 -15.02
CA ASN A 108 8.60 -3.59 -15.85
C ASN A 108 9.84 -3.27 -16.71
N GLN A 109 10.26 -2.02 -16.79
CA GLN A 109 11.33 -1.54 -17.66
C GLN A 109 12.54 -1.07 -16.86
N ASN A 110 12.30 -0.33 -15.76
CA ASN A 110 13.31 0.41 -15.02
C ASN A 110 13.13 0.28 -13.50
N PHE A 111 14.25 0.38 -12.79
CA PHE A 111 14.31 0.61 -11.35
C PHE A 111 14.82 2.03 -11.12
N GLY A 112 13.96 2.91 -10.63
CA GLY A 112 14.34 4.22 -10.14
C GLY A 112 14.71 4.11 -8.66
N PHE A 113 16.00 4.23 -8.35
CA PHE A 113 16.44 4.45 -6.97
C PHE A 113 15.89 5.79 -6.48
N GLY A 114 15.34 5.77 -5.27
CA GLY A 114 14.62 6.88 -4.66
C GLY A 114 15.39 7.43 -3.47
N HIS A 115 14.67 7.86 -2.44
CA HIS A 115 15.30 8.48 -1.28
C HIS A 115 15.76 7.43 -0.27
N VAL A 116 17.06 7.38 -0.03
CA VAL A 116 17.70 6.64 1.06
C VAL A 116 17.89 7.54 2.28
N ASN A 117 18.18 6.96 3.45
CA ASN A 117 18.48 7.70 4.69
C ASN A 117 17.29 8.42 5.35
N ARG A 118 16.12 7.78 5.36
CA ARG A 118 15.08 8.10 6.33
C ARG A 118 15.40 7.36 7.63
N GLY A 119 15.08 7.95 8.78
CA GLY A 119 15.55 7.47 10.09
C GLY A 119 15.41 5.95 10.28
N GLN A 120 16.37 5.34 10.97
CA GLN A 120 16.35 3.91 11.27
C GLN A 120 16.63 3.73 12.75
N VAL A 121 15.68 3.10 13.43
CA VAL A 121 15.73 2.94 14.89
C VAL A 121 15.57 1.46 15.21
N TYR A 122 16.39 0.98 16.13
CA TYR A 122 16.18 -0.30 16.78
C TYR A 122 15.32 -0.10 18.02
N GLU A 123 14.11 -0.65 17.98
CA GLU A 123 13.16 -0.63 19.09
C GLU A 123 13.14 -1.95 19.88
N GLY A 124 14.17 -2.78 19.76
CA GLY A 124 14.26 -4.01 20.54
C GLY A 124 14.58 -3.74 22.03
N LYS A 125 14.19 -4.67 22.91
CA LYS A 125 14.43 -4.64 24.37
C LYS A 125 15.91 -4.58 24.80
N ASN A 126 16.86 -4.53 23.86
CA ASN A 126 18.27 -4.48 24.16
C ASN A 126 18.71 -3.01 24.23
N GLU A 127 18.69 -2.44 25.43
CA GLU A 127 18.95 -1.02 25.69
C GLU A 127 20.25 -0.51 25.09
N LYS A 128 21.28 -1.38 25.02
CA LYS A 128 22.59 -1.08 24.40
C LYS A 128 22.51 -0.70 22.92
N ARG A 129 21.39 -0.98 22.24
CA ARG A 129 21.20 -0.74 20.80
C ARG A 129 20.09 0.27 20.49
N ARG A 130 19.42 0.80 21.50
CA ARG A 130 18.32 1.76 21.34
C ARG A 130 18.89 3.10 20.86
N GLY A 131 18.30 3.68 19.81
CA GLY A 131 18.75 4.97 19.24
C GLY A 131 19.99 4.90 18.35
N LEU A 132 20.57 3.72 18.11
CA LEU A 132 21.63 3.56 17.10
C LEU A 132 21.04 3.64 15.69
N THR A 133 21.65 4.45 14.82
CA THR A 133 21.41 4.41 13.38
C THR A 133 22.18 3.23 12.79
N PHE A 134 21.47 2.27 12.20
CA PHE A 134 22.09 1.02 11.72
C PHE A 134 22.73 1.14 10.34
N PHE A 135 22.31 2.13 9.56
CA PHE A 135 22.86 2.35 8.23
C PHE A 135 23.10 3.84 8.01
N ALA A 136 24.32 4.28 8.25
CA ALA A 136 24.77 5.61 7.79
C ALA A 136 24.82 5.68 6.24
N GLU A 137 24.88 4.52 5.56
CA GLU A 137 25.07 4.41 4.11
C GLU A 137 24.30 3.23 3.51
N HIS A 138 22.97 3.15 3.70
CA HIS A 138 22.19 2.12 3.02
C HIS A 138 22.17 2.40 1.51
N SER A 139 22.92 1.64 0.71
CA SER A 139 22.87 1.73 -0.74
C SER A 139 21.72 0.89 -1.31
N GLN A 140 21.00 1.45 -2.29
CA GLN A 140 19.93 0.72 -2.95
C GLN A 140 20.52 -0.27 -3.94
N SER A 141 20.06 -1.51 -3.86
CA SER A 141 20.36 -2.56 -4.82
C SER A 141 19.07 -3.12 -5.38
N LEU A 142 19.16 -3.83 -6.50
CA LEU A 142 18.01 -4.56 -7.06
C LEU A 142 17.39 -5.51 -6.02
N LYS A 143 18.23 -6.15 -5.21
CA LYS A 143 17.79 -7.06 -4.15
C LYS A 143 17.08 -6.32 -3.01
N SER A 144 17.57 -5.16 -2.57
CA SER A 144 16.90 -4.38 -1.52
C SER A 144 15.61 -3.71 -2.03
N VAL A 145 15.55 -3.34 -3.30
CA VAL A 145 14.39 -2.70 -3.93
C VAL A 145 13.34 -3.73 -4.31
N ALA A 146 13.67 -4.71 -5.15
CA ALA A 146 12.74 -5.71 -5.69
C ALA A 146 12.50 -6.89 -4.75
N GLY A 147 13.45 -7.18 -3.86
CA GLY A 147 13.48 -8.43 -3.09
C GLY A 147 13.88 -9.66 -3.93
N THR A 148 14.35 -9.45 -5.16
CA THR A 148 14.82 -10.47 -6.10
C THR A 148 16.15 -10.02 -6.71
N ALA A 149 16.93 -10.96 -7.24
CA ALA A 149 18.17 -10.64 -7.95
C ALA A 149 17.96 -10.34 -9.45
N GLY A 150 16.81 -10.74 -10.02
CA GLY A 150 16.51 -10.60 -11.45
C GLY A 150 15.51 -9.48 -11.71
N GLY A 151 15.94 -8.42 -12.40
CA GLY A 151 15.21 -7.15 -12.61
C GLY A 151 13.91 -7.19 -13.43
N LYS A 152 13.19 -8.32 -13.48
CA LYS A 152 11.87 -8.40 -14.14
C LYS A 152 10.74 -8.79 -13.19
N ASN A 153 11.07 -9.28 -11.99
CA ASN A 153 10.08 -9.75 -11.04
C ASN A 153 10.26 -9.09 -9.69
N TYR A 154 9.15 -8.75 -9.05
CA TYR A 154 9.11 -8.25 -7.69
C TYR A 154 8.87 -9.40 -6.72
N ARG A 155 9.46 -9.36 -5.52
CA ARG A 155 9.24 -10.38 -4.50
C ARG A 155 7.76 -10.43 -4.15
N ASN A 156 7.22 -11.64 -4.02
CA ASN A 156 5.86 -11.79 -3.53
C ASN A 156 5.84 -11.75 -1.99
N TYR A 157 4.77 -11.21 -1.42
CA TYR A 157 4.60 -11.05 0.01
C TYR A 157 3.22 -11.57 0.40
N TYR A 158 3.13 -12.26 1.52
CA TYR A 158 1.88 -12.38 2.24
C TYR A 158 1.45 -11.00 2.71
N LEU A 159 0.16 -10.71 2.56
CA LEU A 159 -0.48 -9.51 3.05
C LEU A 159 -1.45 -9.92 4.15
N VAL A 160 -1.33 -9.27 5.31
CA VAL A 160 -2.22 -9.48 6.45
C VAL A 160 -2.87 -8.15 6.77
N LYS A 161 -4.14 -8.20 7.19
CA LYS A 161 -4.88 -6.98 7.53
C LYS A 161 -4.12 -6.14 8.55
N TYR A 162 -3.99 -4.85 8.26
CA TYR A 162 -3.39 -3.91 9.20
C TYR A 162 -4.38 -3.63 10.33
N GLU A 163 -3.94 -3.69 11.58
CA GLU A 163 -4.80 -3.63 12.77
C GLU A 163 -5.64 -2.35 12.82
N LYS A 164 -5.06 -1.22 12.41
CA LYS A 164 -5.73 0.08 12.43
C LYS A 164 -6.75 0.25 11.29
N ASP A 165 -6.70 -0.59 10.26
CA ASP A 165 -7.73 -0.55 9.20
C ASP A 165 -9.10 -0.97 9.74
N THR A 166 -9.20 -1.61 10.91
CA THR A 166 -10.49 -1.97 11.53
C THR A 166 -11.00 -1.01 12.58
N GLU A 167 -10.17 -0.10 13.07
CA GLU A 167 -10.58 0.84 14.12
C GLU A 167 -11.76 1.67 13.60
N ASN A 168 -12.92 1.52 14.24
CA ASN A 168 -14.15 2.26 13.92
C ASN A 168 -14.64 2.13 12.47
N ASP A 169 -14.64 0.92 11.90
CA ASP A 169 -15.19 0.64 10.54
C ASP A 169 -14.42 1.39 9.44
N TYR A 170 -13.10 1.17 9.40
CA TYR A 170 -12.17 1.74 8.42
C TYR A 170 -12.12 3.28 8.46
N HIS A 171 -12.34 3.89 9.63
CA HIS A 171 -12.45 5.33 9.77
C HIS A 171 -11.22 6.08 9.23
N SER A 172 -10.01 5.60 9.53
CA SER A 172 -8.75 6.19 9.07
C SER A 172 -8.64 6.21 7.54
N ILE A 173 -8.98 5.10 6.87
CA ILE A 173 -9.00 4.99 5.41
C ILE A 173 -10.03 5.95 4.83
N ARG A 174 -11.25 5.97 5.37
CA ARG A 174 -12.33 6.84 4.88
C ARG A 174 -11.97 8.31 5.01
N GLN A 175 -11.46 8.71 6.18
CA GLN A 175 -11.01 10.08 6.42
C GLN A 175 -9.88 10.47 5.46
N PHE A 176 -8.95 9.55 5.19
CA PHE A 176 -7.92 9.75 4.17
C PHE A 176 -8.51 9.98 2.77
N ILE A 177 -9.47 9.17 2.32
CA ILE A 177 -10.13 9.36 1.02
C ILE A 177 -10.77 10.75 0.95
N GLU A 178 -11.53 11.13 1.97
CA GLU A 178 -12.20 12.44 2.05
C GLU A 178 -11.19 13.61 1.96
N LEU A 179 -10.11 13.53 2.74
CA LEU A 179 -8.99 14.48 2.74
C LEU A 179 -8.28 14.57 1.38
N ASN A 180 -7.94 13.42 0.79
CA ASN A 180 -7.22 13.35 -0.48
C ASN A 180 -8.03 13.94 -1.62
N MET A 181 -9.33 13.63 -1.69
CA MET A 181 -10.22 14.21 -2.70
C MET A 181 -10.39 15.71 -2.51
N HIS A 182 -10.59 16.15 -1.27
CA HIS A 182 -10.70 17.58 -0.97
C HIS A 182 -9.46 18.35 -1.41
N ALA A 183 -8.27 17.87 -1.06
CA ALA A 183 -7.01 18.50 -1.42
C ALA A 183 -6.80 18.57 -2.94
N CYS A 184 -7.24 17.54 -3.68
CA CYS A 184 -7.17 17.50 -5.15
C CYS A 184 -8.26 18.32 -5.86
N ASP A 185 -9.35 18.67 -5.18
CA ASP A 185 -10.40 19.51 -5.75
C ASP A 185 -10.16 21.00 -5.42
N GLU A 186 -9.52 21.33 -4.29
CA GLU A 186 -9.09 22.71 -3.97
C GLU A 186 -7.84 23.15 -4.73
N LYS A 187 -6.94 22.23 -5.05
CA LYS A 187 -5.77 22.47 -5.89
C LYS A 187 -5.98 21.74 -7.20
N LEU A 188 -5.75 22.37 -8.36
CA LEU A 188 -5.73 21.63 -9.64
C LEU A 188 -4.83 20.38 -9.49
N PRO A 189 -5.32 19.16 -9.77
CA PRO A 189 -4.53 17.95 -9.62
C PRO A 189 -3.22 18.09 -10.39
N THR A 190 -2.11 18.09 -9.66
CA THR A 190 -0.77 18.11 -10.26
C THR A 190 -0.23 16.69 -10.26
N PHE A 191 0.83 16.43 -11.02
CA PHE A 191 1.52 15.13 -10.94
C PHE A 191 1.91 14.74 -9.49
N ASN A 192 2.16 15.74 -8.62
CA ASN A 192 2.53 15.53 -7.23
C ASN A 192 1.33 15.44 -6.26
N HIS A 193 0.11 15.74 -6.72
CA HIS A 193 -1.13 15.66 -5.94
C HIS A 193 -2.19 14.92 -6.75
N ARG A 194 -2.21 13.60 -6.61
CA ARG A 194 -3.08 12.70 -7.36
C ARG A 194 -4.14 12.11 -6.44
N ARG A 195 -5.29 11.76 -7.02
CA ARG A 195 -6.36 11.08 -6.29
C ARG A 195 -5.93 9.64 -6.04
N MET A 196 -6.02 9.22 -4.78
CA MET A 196 -5.55 7.93 -4.31
C MET A 196 -6.72 7.11 -3.76
N ASP A 197 -6.79 5.86 -4.18
CA ASP A 197 -7.64 4.84 -3.57
C ASP A 197 -6.82 4.01 -2.58
N VAL A 198 -7.49 3.25 -1.71
CA VAL A 198 -6.83 2.43 -0.69
C VAL A 198 -7.33 0.99 -0.74
N LEU A 199 -6.43 0.03 -0.93
CA LEU A 199 -6.71 -1.39 -0.82
C LEU A 199 -6.30 -1.90 0.56
N SER A 200 -7.27 -2.39 1.33
CA SER A 200 -7.04 -3.09 2.60
C SER A 200 -7.35 -4.58 2.45
N VAL A 201 -6.59 -5.41 3.16
CA VAL A 201 -6.84 -6.85 3.25
C VAL A 201 -8.05 -7.11 4.14
N ARG A 202 -9.02 -7.89 3.67
CA ARG A 202 -10.10 -8.38 4.54
C ARG A 202 -9.50 -9.40 5.49
N SER A 203 -9.86 -9.33 6.77
CA SER A 203 -9.37 -10.27 7.77
C SER A 203 -9.79 -11.68 7.34
N PRO A 204 -8.87 -12.51 6.81
CA PRO A 204 -9.23 -13.85 6.43
C PRO A 204 -9.33 -14.69 7.70
N LYS A 205 -10.20 -15.71 7.71
CA LYS A 205 -10.25 -16.66 8.83
C LYS A 205 -8.91 -17.38 9.06
N VAL A 206 -8.03 -17.36 8.07
CA VAL A 206 -6.70 -17.96 8.09
C VAL A 206 -5.69 -16.89 7.70
N ALA A 207 -4.74 -16.59 8.59
CA ALA A 207 -3.64 -15.67 8.27
C ALA A 207 -2.77 -16.22 7.11
N PHE A 208 -2.08 -15.33 6.40
CA PHE A 208 -1.11 -15.69 5.36
C PHE A 208 -1.69 -16.51 4.18
N ILE A 209 -2.95 -16.25 3.80
CA ILE A 209 -3.53 -16.83 2.57
C ILE A 209 -3.60 -15.85 1.41
N VAL A 210 -3.44 -14.55 1.70
CA VAL A 210 -3.53 -13.47 0.73
C VAL A 210 -2.12 -12.98 0.41
N THR A 211 -1.83 -12.78 -0.87
CA THR A 211 -0.53 -12.31 -1.33
C THR A 211 -0.61 -11.05 -2.20
N LEU A 212 0.52 -10.38 -2.42
CA LEU A 212 0.63 -9.28 -3.38
C LEU A 212 0.24 -9.73 -4.80
N LYS A 213 0.61 -10.96 -5.17
CA LYS A 213 0.15 -11.59 -6.40
C LYS A 213 -1.36 -11.71 -6.49
N ASP A 214 -2.04 -12.06 -5.39
CA ASP A 214 -3.50 -12.08 -5.37
C ASP A 214 -4.09 -10.69 -5.57
N ALA A 215 -3.51 -9.66 -4.95
CA ALA A 215 -3.97 -8.27 -5.11
C ALA A 215 -3.89 -7.83 -6.57
N PHE A 216 -2.74 -8.02 -7.23
CA PHE A 216 -2.58 -7.66 -8.64
C PHE A 216 -3.50 -8.47 -9.56
N LYS A 217 -3.68 -9.76 -9.28
CA LYS A 217 -4.57 -10.63 -10.05
C LYS A 217 -6.03 -10.18 -9.92
N ALA A 218 -6.45 -9.83 -8.71
CA ALA A 218 -7.81 -9.42 -8.41
C ALA A 218 -8.15 -8.08 -9.09
N LEU A 219 -7.24 -7.11 -9.04
CA LEU A 219 -7.37 -5.84 -9.78
C LEU A 219 -7.48 -6.09 -11.29
N ASN A 220 -6.55 -6.86 -11.86
CA ASN A 220 -6.50 -7.14 -13.29
C ASN A 220 -7.75 -7.87 -13.80
N ARG A 221 -8.24 -8.88 -13.07
CA ARG A 221 -9.47 -9.62 -13.43
C ARG A 221 -10.72 -8.75 -13.47
N ASN A 222 -10.75 -7.69 -12.69
CA ASN A 222 -11.85 -6.72 -12.67
C ASN A 222 -11.59 -5.53 -13.61
N GLY A 223 -10.52 -5.57 -14.43
CA GLY A 223 -10.17 -4.48 -15.33
C GLY A 223 -9.80 -3.18 -14.60
N ILE A 224 -9.39 -3.28 -13.34
CA ILE A 224 -9.02 -2.12 -12.51
C ILE A 224 -7.51 -1.91 -12.65
N HIS A 225 -7.13 -0.73 -13.14
CA HIS A 225 -5.74 -0.36 -13.36
C HIS A 225 -5.37 0.94 -12.61
N TYR A 226 -4.15 1.01 -12.07
CA TYR A 226 -3.60 2.19 -11.41
C TYR A 226 -2.22 2.50 -11.96
N GLU A 227 -1.92 3.79 -12.14
CA GLU A 227 -0.62 4.25 -12.63
C GLU A 227 0.47 4.04 -11.57
N ASN A 228 0.18 4.39 -10.33
CA ASN A 228 1.07 4.18 -9.19
C ASN A 228 0.44 3.26 -8.14
N ILE A 229 1.21 2.31 -7.62
CA ILE A 229 0.81 1.50 -6.46
C ILE A 229 1.84 1.71 -5.33
N TYR A 230 1.42 2.29 -4.23
CA TYR A 230 2.22 2.50 -3.02
C TYR A 230 2.14 1.28 -2.13
N LEU A 231 3.29 0.66 -1.85
CA LEU A 231 3.40 -0.55 -1.04
C LEU A 231 3.61 -0.19 0.43
N CYS A 232 2.52 0.10 1.13
CA CYS A 232 2.51 0.49 2.55
C CYS A 232 2.41 -0.74 3.46
N PHE A 233 3.48 -1.54 3.48
CA PHE A 233 3.58 -2.72 4.33
C PHE A 233 5.03 -3.14 4.62
N CYS A 234 5.23 -3.84 5.74
CA CYS A 234 6.51 -4.45 6.11
C CYS A 234 7.02 -5.42 5.05
N ARG A 235 8.33 -5.49 4.85
CA ARG A 235 8.94 -6.37 3.84
C ARG A 235 9.88 -7.40 4.45
N CYS A 236 9.65 -7.70 5.73
CA CYS A 236 10.36 -8.71 6.51
C CYS A 236 10.31 -10.09 5.84
N SER A 237 11.26 -10.93 6.23
CA SER A 237 11.24 -12.36 5.97
C SER A 237 10.51 -13.10 7.09
N TRP A 238 9.74 -14.11 6.71
CA TRP A 238 9.15 -15.10 7.60
C TRP A 238 10.20 -15.75 8.49
N ASN A 239 11.40 -16.02 7.94
CA ASN A 239 12.56 -16.37 8.74
C ASN A 239 13.08 -15.10 9.43
N PRO A 240 12.97 -14.96 10.76
CA PRO A 240 13.38 -13.76 11.49
C PRO A 240 14.90 -13.51 11.42
N LEU A 241 15.70 -14.55 11.19
CA LEU A 241 17.16 -14.43 11.01
C LEU A 241 17.53 -13.81 9.66
N ALA A 242 16.63 -13.87 8.68
CA ALA A 242 16.79 -13.24 7.37
C ALA A 242 16.16 -11.84 7.31
N SER A 243 15.59 -11.36 8.43
CA SER A 243 15.10 -9.99 8.58
C SER A 243 16.14 -9.13 9.30
N TYR A 244 16.25 -7.88 8.87
CA TYR A 244 17.00 -6.89 9.61
C TYR A 244 16.26 -6.52 10.90
N ARG A 245 17.02 -6.25 11.96
CA ARG A 245 16.44 -5.93 13.27
C ARG A 245 16.01 -4.48 13.43
N ALA A 246 16.51 -3.58 12.58
CA ALA A 246 16.10 -2.18 12.57
C ALA A 246 14.86 -2.02 11.67
N GLY A 247 13.90 -1.22 12.13
CA GLY A 247 12.78 -0.80 11.29
C GLY A 247 13.15 0.39 10.43
N TYR A 248 12.43 0.54 9.32
CA TYR A 248 12.60 1.63 8.37
C TYR A 248 11.50 2.68 8.56
N HIS A 249 11.88 3.93 8.80
CA HIS A 249 10.95 5.06 8.79
C HIS A 249 10.85 5.66 7.38
N VAL A 250 9.67 6.18 7.09
CA VAL A 250 9.32 6.81 5.82
C VAL A 250 9.20 8.32 6.05
#